data_AF-A0A2V5SDW7-F1
#
_entry.id   AF-A0A2V5SDW7-F1
#
_cell.length_a   1.000
_cell.length_b   1.000
_cell.length_c   1.000
_cell.angle_alpha   90.00
_cell.angle_beta   90.00
_cell.angle_gamma   90.00
#
_symmetry.space_group_name_H-M   'P 1'
#
loop_
_entity.id
_entity.type
_entity.pdbx_description
1 polymer ?
#
loop_
_entity_poly.entity_id
_entity_poly.type
_entity_poly.pdbx_seq_one_letter_code
_entity_poly.pdbx_strand_id
1 'polypeptide(L)' 'MKAEFFILGVLHRADLHPYEIKRRLTNALVECYTDVDVGTLYYAVRQLAKSGDIAPRRSEKVARGGCKATCLNKHQG' A
#
# COMPACT_ATOMS: atom_id res chain seq x y z
N MET A 1 8.75 11.42 -9.29
CA MET A 1 8.87 9.94 -9.17
C MET A 1 7.49 9.40 -8.81
N LYS A 2 7.07 8.21 -9.27
CA LYS A 2 5.69 7.73 -9.01
C LYS A 2 5.58 7.08 -7.63
N ALA A 3 4.54 7.45 -6.86
CA ALA A 3 4.24 6.89 -5.53
C ALA A 3 4.13 5.35 -5.52
N GLU A 4 3.71 4.78 -6.65
CA GLU A 4 3.55 3.34 -6.88
C GLU A 4 4.85 2.55 -6.65
N PHE A 5 6.00 3.10 -7.05
CA PHE A 5 7.29 2.42 -6.86
C PHE A 5 7.69 2.32 -5.40
N PHE A 6 7.39 3.34 -4.61
CA PHE A 6 7.64 3.31 -3.17
C PHE A 6 6.78 2.27 -2.46
N ILE A 7 5.50 2.16 -2.85
CA ILE A 7 4.59 1.13 -2.33
C ILE A 7 5.12 -0.27 -2.66
N LEU A 8 5.49 -0.52 -3.92
CA LEU A 8 6.04 -1.80 -4.35
C LEU A 8 7.37 -2.13 -3.65
N GLY A 9 8.24 -1.14 -3.45
CA GLY A 9 9.51 -1.32 -2.73
C GLY A 9 9.32 -1.68 -1.25
N VAL A 10 8.34 -1.07 -0.59
CA VAL A 10 8.00 -1.39 0.80
C VAL A 10 7.36 -2.78 0.91
N LEU A 11 6.46 -3.13 -0.02
CA LEU A 11 5.83 -4.45 -0.08
C LEU A 11 6.77 -5.57 -0.50
N HIS A 12 7.86 -5.26 -1.21
CA HIS A 12 8.88 -6.25 -1.55
C HIS A 12 9.55 -6.85 -0.29
N ARG A 13 9.59 -6.12 0.83
CA ARG A 13 10.23 -6.57 2.07
C ARG A 13 9.29 -7.30 3.01
N ALA A 14 7.98 -7.06 2.92
CA ALA A 14 6.97 -7.68 3.78
C ALA A 14 5.55 -7.39 3.28
N ASP A 15 4.61 -8.28 3.64
CA ASP A 15 3.19 -8.01 3.50
C ASP A 15 2.76 -6.94 4.51
N LEU A 16 2.18 -5.84 4.04
CA LEU A 16 1.91 -4.69 4.90
C LEU A 16 0.51 -4.13 4.70
N HIS A 17 -0.09 -3.71 5.81
CA HIS A 17 -1.31 -2.91 5.80
C HIS A 17 -1.01 -1.52 5.20
N PRO A 18 -1.92 -0.89 4.44
CA PRO A 18 -1.71 0.45 3.87
C PRO A 18 -1.22 1.51 4.87
N TYR A 19 -1.73 1.45 6.10
CA TYR A 19 -1.27 2.32 7.20
C TYR A 19 0.22 2.13 7.53
N GLU A 20 0.71 0.89 7.55
CA GLU A 20 2.11 0.61 7.85
C GLU A 20 3.01 0.99 6.65
N ILE A 21 2.50 0.86 5.41
CA ILE A 21 3.16 1.40 4.22
C ILE A 21 3.33 2.91 4.39
N LYS A 22 2.26 3.65 4.72
CA LYS A 22 2.33 5.09 5.00
C LYS A 22 3.41 5.42 6.03
N ARG A 23 3.36 4.74 7.17
CA ARG A 23 4.28 4.98 8.29
C ARG A 23 5.74 4.80 7.89
N ARG A 24 6.05 3.76 7.11
CA ARG A 24 7.42 3.50 6.62
C ARG A 24 7.87 4.53 5.59
N LEU A 25 6.98 5.00 4.71
CA LEU A 25 7.30 6.04 3.73
C LEU A 25 7.55 7.40 4.41
N THR A 26 6.75 7.76 5.41
CA THR A 26 6.97 8.96 6.22
C THR A 26 8.31 8.87 6.97
N ASN A 27 8.62 7.74 7.60
CA ASN A 27 9.90 7.55 8.29
C ASN A 27 11.12 7.61 7.35
N ALA A 28 10.94 7.26 6.08
CA ALA A 28 11.97 7.37 5.05
C ALA A 28 12.05 8.78 4.43
N LEU A 29 11.29 9.76 4.94
CA LEU A 29 11.23 11.13 4.46
C LEU A 29 10.92 11.23 2.96
N VAL A 30 10.11 10.31 2.43
CA VAL A 30 9.77 10.25 1.00
C VAL A 30 9.06 11.53 0.54
N GLU A 31 8.34 12.19 1.44
CA GLU A 31 7.71 13.50 1.22
C GLU A 31 8.72 14.60 0.84
N CYS A 32 9.99 14.49 1.23
CA CYS A 32 11.03 15.42 0.84
C CYS A 32 11.47 15.24 -0.63
N TYR A 33 11.14 14.12 -1.25
CA TYR A 33 11.57 13.75 -2.61
C TYR A 33 10.40 13.66 -3.60
N THR A 34 9.16 13.59 -3.11
CA THR A 34 7.95 13.51 -3.94
C THR A 34 6.70 13.88 -3.13
N ASP A 35 5.71 14.49 -3.78
CA ASP A 35 4.39 14.69 -3.19
C ASP A 35 3.69 13.34 -2.98
N VAL A 36 3.67 12.87 -1.74
CA VAL A 36 2.95 11.67 -1.30
C VAL A 36 2.12 12.04 -0.09
N ASP A 37 0.93 12.59 -0.34
CA ASP A 37 -0.08 12.76 0.70
C ASP A 37 -0.89 11.46 0.90
N VAL A 38 -1.72 11.45 1.95
CA VAL A 38 -2.54 10.28 2.32
C VAL A 38 -3.49 9.87 1.20
N GLY A 39 -4.14 10.83 0.55
CA GLY A 39 -5.07 10.59 -0.55
C GLY A 39 -4.36 9.98 -1.76
N THR A 40 -3.20 10.54 -2.12
CA THR A 40 -2.34 10.02 -3.19
C THR A 40 -1.86 8.59 -2.91
N LEU A 41 -1.50 8.28 -1.67
CA LEU A 41 -1.10 6.92 -1.28
C LEU A 41 -2.24 5.90 -1.46
N TYR A 42 -3.42 6.17 -0.90
CA TYR A 42 -4.56 5.25 -1.04
C TYR A 42 -5.04 5.15 -2.49
N TYR A 43 -4.93 6.22 -3.27
CA TYR A 43 -5.19 6.17 -4.70
C TYR A 43 -4.21 5.25 -5.44
N ALA A 44 -2.90 5.39 -5.20
CA ALA A 44 -1.88 4.54 -5.80
C ALA A 44 -2.04 3.06 -5.41
N VAL A 45 -2.38 2.76 -4.15
CA VAL A 45 -2.73 1.39 -3.72
C VAL A 45 -3.90 0.83 -4.53
N ARG A 46 -4.97 1.62 -4.75
CA ARG A 46 -6.12 1.18 -5.55
C ARG A 46 -5.73 0.93 -7.01
N GLN A 47 -4.86 1.76 -7.58
CA GLN A 47 -4.42 1.58 -8.96
C GLN A 47 -3.56 0.34 -9.12
N LEU A 48 -2.62 0.09 -8.21
CA LEU A 48 -1.81 -1.14 -8.17
C LEU A 48 -2.67 -2.40 -7.97
N ALA A 49 -3.74 -2.31 -7.18
CA ALA A 49 -4.67 -3.42 -7.03
C ALA A 49 -5.47 -3.66 -8.31
N LYS A 50 -5.86 -2.59 -9.02
CA LYS A 50 -6.61 -2.66 -10.28
C LYS A 50 -5.76 -3.22 -11.43
N SER A 51 -4.47 -2.91 -11.48
CA SER A 51 -3.52 -3.47 -12.45
C SER A 51 -3.07 -4.90 -12.12
N GLY A 52 -3.37 -5.40 -10.93
CA GLY A 52 -2.97 -6.74 -10.48
C GLY A 52 -1.54 -6.82 -9.92
N ASP A 53 -0.86 -5.68 -9.76
CA ASP A 53 0.51 -5.63 -9.21
C ASP A 53 0.55 -5.99 -7.72
N ILE A 54 -0.54 -5.72 -7.00
CA ILE A 54 -0.71 -6.09 -5.59
C ILE A 54 -2.06 -6.75 -5.36
N ALA A 55 -2.11 -7.65 -4.39
CA ALA A 55 -3.33 -8.34 -3.99
C ALA A 55 -3.49 -8.32 -2.46
N PRO A 56 -4.73 -8.30 -1.93
CA PRO A 56 -4.97 -8.51 -0.51
C PRO A 56 -4.58 -9.93 -0.11
N ARG A 57 -3.75 -10.09 0.91
CA ARG A 57 -3.23 -11.40 1.34
C ARG A 57 -4.10 -12.09 2.40
N ARG A 58 -4.75 -11.29 3.25
CA ARG A 58 -5.83 -11.72 4.13
C ARG A 58 -6.96 -10.70 4.05
N SER A 59 -8.18 -11.19 4.00
CA SER A 59 -9.39 -10.37 4.11
C SER A 59 -10.13 -10.86 5.35
N GLU A 60 -9.87 -10.22 6.48
CA GLU A 60 -10.63 -10.49 7.69
C GLU A 60 -11.88 -9.61 7.67
N LYS A 61 -13.07 -10.24 7.60
CA LYS A 61 -14.35 -9.55 7.71
C LYS A 61 -14.40 -8.91 9.10
N VAL A 62 -14.40 -7.57 9.18
CA VAL A 62 -14.69 -6.93 10.47
C VAL A 62 -16.18 -7.03 10.75
N ALA A 63 -16.53 -7.29 12.02
CA ALA A 63 -17.89 -7.53 12.49
C ALA A 63 -18.91 -6.41 12.18
N ARG A 64 -18.47 -5.25 11.68
CA ARG A 64 -19.30 -4.09 11.31
C ARG A 64 -19.52 -3.93 9.79
N GLY A 65 -19.43 -5.00 9.01
CA GLY A 65 -19.80 -4.98 7.58
C GLY A 65 -18.80 -4.24 6.66
N GLY A 66 -17.60 -3.92 7.14
CA GLY A 66 -16.51 -3.36 6.34
C GLY A 66 -15.44 -4.41 5.99
N CYS A 67 -14.68 -4.18 4.93
CA CYS A 67 -13.41 -4.88 4.68
C CYS A 67 -12.27 -4.07 5.29
N LYS A 68 -11.58 -4.56 6.33
CA LYS A 68 -10.25 -4.05 6.68
C LYS A 68 -9.26 -4.68 5.70
N ALA A 69 -8.58 -3.88 4.88
CA ALA A 69 -7.54 -4.38 3.98
C ALA A 69 -6.38 -4.98 4.81
N THR A 70 -6.41 -6.29 5.09
CA THR A 70 -5.65 -6.93 6.19
C THR A 70 -4.21 -7.29 5.79
N CYS A 71 -3.53 -6.42 5.03
CA CYS A 71 -2.21 -6.56 4.41
C CYS A 71 -2.26 -6.87 2.90
N LEU A 72 -1.43 -6.15 2.17
CA LEU A 72 -1.22 -6.28 0.73
C LEU A 72 0.06 -7.09 0.49
N ASN A 73 0.06 -7.91 -0.55
CA ASN A 73 1.24 -8.61 -1.05
C ASN A 73 1.46 -8.25 -2.52
N LYS A 74 2.71 -8.22 -2.96
CA LYS A 74 3.05 -8.08 -4.38
C LYS A 74 2.71 -9.39 -5.11
N HIS A 75 2.15 -9.28 -6.31
CA HIS A 75 2.00 -10.44 -7.17
C HIS A 75 3.39 -10.85 -7.70
N GLN A 76 3.84 -12.06 -7.39
CA GLN A 76 5.01 -12.67 -8.03
C GLN A 76 4.50 -13.36 -9.29
N GLY A 77 4.58 -12.65 -10.41
CA GLY A 77 4.52 -13.27 -11.73
C GLY A 77 5.83 -13.96 -12.04
#